data_AF-F8CI99-F1
#
_entry.id   AF-F8CI99-F1
#
_cell.length_a   1.000
_cell.length_b   1.000
_cell.length_c   1.000
_cell.angle_alpha   90.00
_cell.angle_beta   90.00
_cell.angle_gamma   90.00
#
_symmetry.space_group_name_H-M   'P 1'
#
loop_
_entity.id
_entity.type
_entity.pdbx_description
1 polymer ?
#
loop_
_entity_poly.entity_id
_entity_poly.type
_entity_poly.pdbx_seq_one_letter_code
_entity_poly.pdbx_strand_id
1 'polypeptide(L)'
;MSRVPALSVVGWSGAGKTTLLVRLLPELAARGLRVAVVKHSSEAHPLHRPGSDTARYQEAGAALTGFATPAGVQLTTTTAPADALPSLLERFAGSVDLVLVEGWKDGPLPKLEVWREGLGPPLSPSRPETLAVLATEPTLPPDFPPRPRVLPAGDVRAVADLIQAHLRPGRPAPLPPEDARGVTQRPVQRWDGAALLPARDDDLAVEEPLEIRVSGDTVATTMRTPGHDRALAVGFLFAEGIIQSADDLGTLAHCGRPGEEGFGNVIEVTPAAGVLLDVERVSAARRGTLTTSACGVCGRRNVDDLLAVCPALPPGPALPPDAVARATGHLRQVQRNFARTGGVHAAVALDAQGHLLSAHEDVGRHNAVDKVVGALVLQGLVRGPRDTAPAPLTRQPAILAVSGRVSFEIIQKAAMARIPIVAGVSAASSLAVDLALRAGMTLATFVRNGRFNVYTGAERLLQV
;
A
#
# COMPACT_ATOMS: atom_id res chain seq x y z
N MET A 1 -8.47 -12.56 -6.06
CA MET A 1 -8.15 -12.10 -7.42
C MET A 1 -7.47 -10.76 -7.33
N SER A 2 -6.31 -10.61 -7.98
CA SER A 2 -5.63 -9.33 -8.14
C SER A 2 -6.53 -8.38 -8.94
N ARG A 3 -6.86 -7.20 -8.39
CA ARG A 3 -7.71 -6.23 -9.09
C ARG A 3 -7.02 -5.77 -10.38
N VAL A 4 -7.77 -5.78 -11.48
CA VAL A 4 -7.31 -5.18 -12.74
C VAL A 4 -7.08 -3.68 -12.50
N PRO A 5 -5.98 -3.09 -13.00
CA PRO A 5 -5.81 -1.65 -12.94
C PRO A 5 -7.02 -0.94 -13.54
N ALA A 6 -7.51 0.08 -12.85
CA ALA A 6 -8.70 0.79 -13.30
C ALA A 6 -8.58 2.29 -13.01
N LEU A 7 -9.16 3.10 -13.90
CA LEU A 7 -9.17 4.56 -13.81
C LEU A 7 -10.58 5.08 -14.12
N SER A 8 -11.01 6.09 -13.39
CA SER A 8 -12.26 6.80 -13.68
C SER A 8 -11.98 8.01 -14.57
N VAL A 9 -12.65 8.10 -15.72
CA VAL A 9 -12.73 9.31 -16.53
C VAL A 9 -13.98 10.09 -16.10
N VAL A 10 -13.76 11.18 -15.36
CA VAL A 10 -14.83 11.97 -14.73
C VAL A 10 -14.95 13.35 -15.38
N GLY A 11 -16.00 14.09 -15.05
CA GLY A 11 -16.28 15.41 -15.61
C GLY A 11 -17.77 15.65 -15.76
N TRP A 12 -18.14 16.92 -15.92
CA TRP A 12 -19.53 17.34 -16.15
C TRP A 12 -20.12 16.74 -17.43
N SER A 13 -21.46 16.70 -17.51
CA SER A 13 -22.12 16.27 -18.75
C SER A 13 -21.71 17.20 -19.90
N GLY A 14 -21.42 16.64 -21.07
CA GLY A 14 -20.92 17.43 -22.21
C GLY A 14 -19.43 17.80 -22.19
N ALA A 15 -18.67 17.45 -21.14
CA ALA A 15 -17.25 17.82 -21.03
C ALA A 15 -16.34 17.18 -22.11
N GLY A 16 -16.80 16.10 -22.76
CA GLY A 16 -16.04 15.38 -23.79
C GLY A 16 -15.40 14.06 -23.34
N LYS A 17 -15.87 13.48 -22.22
CA LYS A 17 -15.38 12.19 -21.68
C LYS A 17 -15.39 11.06 -22.72
N THR A 18 -16.55 10.83 -23.35
CA THR A 18 -16.69 9.79 -24.38
C THR A 18 -15.80 10.09 -25.60
N THR A 19 -15.69 11.36 -26.01
CA THR A 19 -14.82 11.79 -27.11
C THR A 19 -13.35 11.49 -26.82
N LEU A 20 -12.90 11.76 -25.59
CA LEU A 20 -11.56 11.41 -25.13
C LEU A 20 -11.35 9.89 -25.19
N LEU A 21 -12.27 9.12 -24.58
CA LEU A 21 -12.16 7.66 -24.52
C LEU A 21 -12.08 7.02 -25.91
N VAL A 22 -12.92 7.45 -26.84
CA VAL A 22 -12.92 6.95 -28.24
C VAL A 22 -11.58 7.23 -28.92
N ARG A 23 -10.95 8.38 -28.67
CA ARG A 23 -9.63 8.71 -29.23
C ARG A 23 -8.49 7.99 -28.52
N LEU A 24 -8.64 7.73 -27.22
CA LEU A 24 -7.62 7.13 -26.36
C LEU A 24 -7.51 5.62 -26.54
N LEU A 25 -8.61 4.92 -26.80
CA LEU A 25 -8.62 3.45 -26.94
C LEU A 25 -7.68 2.94 -28.04
N PRO A 26 -7.66 3.49 -29.28
CA PRO A 26 -6.72 3.06 -30.31
C PRO A 26 -5.25 3.28 -29.92
N GLU A 27 -4.94 4.40 -29.24
CA GLU A 27 -3.60 4.71 -28.78
C GLU A 27 -3.12 3.72 -27.71
N LEU A 28 -3.98 3.37 -26.75
CA LEU A 28 -3.67 2.35 -25.73
C LEU A 28 -3.53 0.96 -26.34
N ALA A 29 -4.37 0.61 -27.31
CA ALA A 29 -4.30 -0.66 -28.04
C ALA A 29 -3.01 -0.77 -28.88
N ALA A 30 -2.60 0.30 -29.56
CA ALA A 30 -1.34 0.37 -30.31
C ALA A 30 -0.11 0.16 -29.41
N ARG A 31 -0.25 0.44 -28.11
CA ARG A 31 0.77 0.20 -27.08
C ARG A 31 0.66 -1.18 -26.43
N GLY A 32 -0.17 -2.07 -26.97
CA GLY A 32 -0.31 -3.46 -26.54
C GLY A 32 -1.25 -3.69 -25.33
N LEU A 33 -2.03 -2.68 -24.91
CA LEU A 33 -2.97 -2.84 -23.80
C LEU A 33 -4.33 -3.34 -24.29
N ARG A 34 -4.84 -4.40 -23.66
CA ARG A 34 -6.25 -4.79 -23.75
C ARG A 34 -7.03 -3.95 -22.74
N VAL A 35 -7.92 -3.09 -23.23
CA VAL A 35 -8.65 -2.13 -22.40
C VAL A 35 -10.13 -2.47 -22.40
N ALA A 36 -10.72 -2.63 -21.21
CA ALA A 36 -12.17 -2.62 -21.06
C ALA A 36 -12.67 -1.20 -20.77
N VAL A 37 -13.87 -0.86 -21.24
CA VAL A 37 -14.53 0.39 -20.89
C VAL A 37 -15.86 0.08 -20.22
N VAL A 38 -16.11 0.73 -19.09
CA VAL A 38 -17.36 0.61 -18.34
C VAL A 38 -17.99 1.98 -18.20
N LYS A 39 -19.27 2.11 -18.55
CA LYS A 39 -20.02 3.35 -18.31
C LYS A 39 -20.77 3.24 -16.98
N HIS A 40 -20.48 4.16 -16.06
CA HIS A 40 -21.20 4.28 -14.80
C HIS A 40 -22.17 5.46 -14.85
N SER A 41 -23.46 5.18 -14.71
CA SER A 41 -24.54 6.18 -14.64
C SER A 41 -25.20 6.13 -13.27
N SER A 42 -25.50 7.30 -12.69
CA SER A 42 -26.37 7.42 -11.51
C SER A 42 -27.86 7.39 -11.88
N GLU A 43 -28.19 7.61 -13.15
CA GLU A 43 -29.55 7.52 -13.67
C GLU A 43 -29.86 6.10 -14.13
N ALA A 44 -31.07 5.63 -13.82
CA ALA A 44 -31.57 4.35 -14.30
C ALA A 44 -31.65 4.37 -15.83
N HIS A 45 -30.97 3.42 -16.46
CA HIS A 45 -31.04 3.22 -17.90
C HIS A 45 -31.54 1.81 -18.20
N PRO A 46 -32.54 1.65 -19.09
CA PRO A 46 -33.00 0.31 -19.46
C PRO A 46 -31.83 -0.48 -20.09
N LEU A 47 -31.54 -1.66 -19.53
CA LEU A 47 -30.45 -2.53 -19.99
C LEU A 47 -30.80 -3.32 -21.26
N HIS A 48 -32.08 -3.40 -21.57
CA HIS A 48 -32.63 -3.98 -22.79
C HIS A 48 -33.52 -2.97 -23.50
N ARG A 49 -33.62 -3.10 -24.83
CA ARG A 49 -34.57 -2.30 -25.61
C ARG A 49 -35.99 -2.53 -25.07
N PRO A 50 -36.76 -1.48 -24.75
CA PRO A 50 -38.15 -1.63 -24.30
C PRO A 50 -38.98 -2.47 -25.28
N GLY A 51 -39.74 -3.42 -24.74
CA GLY A 51 -40.60 -4.33 -25.51
C GLY A 51 -39.89 -5.48 -26.25
N SER A 52 -38.57 -5.59 -26.16
CA SER A 52 -37.84 -6.76 -26.70
C SER A 52 -38.12 -8.03 -25.89
N ASP A 53 -37.90 -9.22 -26.49
CA ASP A 53 -38.05 -10.50 -25.79
C ASP A 53 -37.16 -10.58 -24.54
N THR A 54 -35.93 -10.06 -24.59
CA THR A 54 -35.07 -9.96 -23.41
C THR A 54 -35.62 -9.02 -22.35
N ALA A 55 -36.24 -7.89 -22.71
CA ALA A 55 -36.89 -7.04 -21.71
C ALA A 55 -38.03 -7.82 -21.02
N ARG A 56 -38.82 -8.56 -21.80
CA ARG A 56 -39.89 -9.41 -21.27
C ARG A 56 -39.38 -10.54 -20.38
N TYR A 57 -38.25 -11.17 -20.71
CA TYR A 57 -37.62 -12.19 -19.86
C TYR A 57 -37.15 -11.59 -18.52
N GLN A 58 -36.54 -10.40 -18.56
CA GLN A 58 -36.12 -9.69 -17.35
C GLN A 58 -37.32 -9.30 -16.48
N GLU A 59 -38.37 -8.73 -17.07
CA GLU A 59 -39.63 -8.38 -16.40
C GLU A 59 -40.33 -9.62 -15.81
N ALA A 60 -40.22 -10.77 -16.48
CA ALA A 60 -40.73 -12.05 -15.99
C ALA A 60 -39.86 -12.68 -14.87
N GLY A 61 -38.76 -12.03 -14.47
CA GLY A 61 -37.94 -12.45 -13.33
C GLY A 61 -36.76 -13.36 -13.67
N ALA A 62 -36.31 -13.42 -14.94
CA ALA A 62 -35.10 -14.15 -15.29
C ALA A 62 -33.89 -13.60 -14.51
N ALA A 63 -33.17 -14.48 -13.81
CA ALA A 63 -32.01 -14.10 -12.99
C ALA A 63 -30.85 -13.52 -13.83
N LEU A 64 -30.70 -14.01 -15.07
CA LEU A 64 -29.75 -13.55 -16.06
C LEU A 64 -30.45 -13.47 -17.41
N THR A 65 -30.27 -12.37 -18.13
CA THR A 65 -30.89 -12.16 -19.45
C THR A 65 -29.88 -11.61 -20.44
N GLY A 66 -29.90 -12.05 -21.69
CA GLY A 66 -28.86 -11.67 -22.65
C GLY A 66 -29.14 -12.05 -24.09
N PHE A 67 -28.18 -11.72 -24.96
CA PHE A 67 -28.16 -12.11 -26.36
C PHE A 67 -26.87 -12.86 -26.69
N ALA A 68 -26.96 -13.85 -27.56
CA ALA A 68 -25.83 -14.48 -28.21
C ALA A 68 -26.04 -14.42 -29.71
N THR A 69 -25.16 -13.72 -30.42
CA THR A 69 -25.25 -13.51 -31.88
C THR A 69 -23.86 -13.69 -32.49
N PRO A 70 -23.75 -13.85 -33.83
CA PRO A 70 -22.44 -13.85 -34.50
C PRO A 70 -21.61 -12.58 -34.23
N ALA A 71 -22.25 -11.46 -33.89
CA ALA A 71 -21.60 -10.20 -33.55
C ALA A 71 -21.10 -10.13 -32.09
N GLY A 72 -21.49 -11.08 -31.24
CA GLY A 72 -21.05 -11.16 -29.84
C GLY A 72 -22.14 -11.57 -28.87
N VAL A 73 -21.77 -11.55 -27.59
CA VAL A 73 -22.60 -11.95 -26.46
C VAL A 73 -22.75 -10.79 -25.49
N GLN A 74 -23.98 -10.56 -25.01
CA GLN A 74 -24.28 -9.65 -23.92
C GLN A 74 -25.03 -10.43 -22.84
N LEU A 75 -24.69 -10.23 -21.57
CA LEU A 75 -25.41 -10.78 -20.43
C LEU A 75 -25.66 -9.69 -19.39
N THR A 76 -26.89 -9.64 -18.89
CA THR A 76 -27.40 -8.67 -17.94
C THR A 76 -27.82 -9.38 -16.65
N THR A 77 -27.42 -8.84 -15.50
CA THR A 77 -27.82 -9.28 -14.17
C THR A 77 -28.88 -8.34 -13.61
N THR A 78 -29.91 -8.88 -12.95
CA THR A 78 -31.00 -8.07 -12.34
C THR A 78 -30.63 -7.41 -11.02
N THR A 79 -29.59 -7.90 -10.35
CA THR A 79 -29.07 -7.30 -9.12
C THR A 79 -28.13 -6.15 -9.45
N ALA A 80 -28.46 -4.96 -8.94
CA ALA A 80 -27.52 -3.84 -8.78
C ALA A 80 -26.99 -3.88 -7.34
N PRO A 81 -25.93 -4.65 -7.04
CA PRO A 81 -25.30 -4.49 -5.74
C PRO A 81 -24.82 -3.04 -5.59
N ALA A 82 -24.85 -2.50 -4.37
CA ALA A 82 -24.15 -1.27 -4.04
C ALA A 82 -22.65 -1.32 -4.47
N ASP A 83 -22.11 -2.53 -4.64
CA ASP A 83 -20.77 -2.85 -5.12
C ASP A 83 -20.71 -3.38 -6.57
N ALA A 84 -21.70 -3.06 -7.42
CA ALA A 84 -21.78 -3.57 -8.80
C ALA A 84 -20.52 -3.31 -9.62
N LEU A 85 -19.95 -2.11 -9.52
CA LEU A 85 -18.77 -1.75 -10.27
C LEU A 85 -17.49 -2.42 -9.72
N PRO A 86 -17.18 -2.38 -8.40
CA PRO A 86 -16.10 -3.21 -7.84
C PRO A 86 -16.18 -4.69 -8.24
N SER A 87 -17.37 -5.30 -8.13
CA SER A 87 -17.59 -6.70 -8.48
C SER A 87 -17.39 -6.96 -9.98
N LEU A 88 -17.78 -6.02 -10.83
CA LEU A 88 -17.56 -6.08 -12.27
C LEU A 88 -16.07 -5.96 -12.62
N LEU A 89 -15.32 -5.08 -11.95
CA LEU A 89 -13.87 -4.94 -12.13
C LEU A 89 -13.14 -6.25 -11.78
N GLU A 90 -13.58 -6.95 -10.74
CA GLU A 90 -13.01 -8.25 -10.37
C GLU A 90 -13.19 -9.31 -11.45
N ARG A 91 -14.30 -9.29 -12.20
CA ARG A 91 -14.54 -10.21 -13.34
C ARG A 91 -13.60 -9.94 -14.52
N PHE A 92 -13.09 -8.72 -14.66
CA PHE A 92 -12.14 -8.39 -15.72
C PHE A 92 -10.70 -8.82 -15.40
N ALA A 93 -10.39 -9.17 -14.16
CA ALA A 93 -9.06 -9.61 -13.76
C ALA A 93 -8.54 -10.77 -14.63
N GLY A 94 -7.34 -10.63 -15.18
CA GLY A 94 -6.70 -11.61 -16.06
C GLY A 94 -7.16 -11.55 -17.53
N SER A 95 -8.31 -10.94 -17.82
CA SER A 95 -8.84 -10.85 -19.20
C SER A 95 -8.42 -9.58 -19.93
N VAL A 96 -8.17 -8.49 -19.19
CA VAL A 96 -7.72 -7.20 -19.71
C VAL A 96 -6.62 -6.62 -18.84
N ASP A 97 -5.91 -5.62 -19.37
CA ASP A 97 -4.73 -5.01 -18.75
C ASP A 97 -5.09 -3.67 -18.06
N LEU A 98 -6.22 -3.06 -18.45
CA LEU A 98 -6.76 -1.82 -17.88
C LEU A 98 -8.28 -1.77 -18.02
N VAL A 99 -8.96 -1.20 -17.03
CA VAL A 99 -10.37 -0.77 -17.16
C VAL A 99 -10.48 0.75 -17.08
N LEU A 100 -11.15 1.35 -18.06
CA LEU A 100 -11.53 2.76 -18.02
C LEU A 100 -13.01 2.87 -17.67
N VAL A 101 -13.30 3.47 -16.53
CA VAL A 101 -14.67 3.75 -16.08
C VAL A 101 -15.05 5.15 -16.53
N GLU A 102 -15.97 5.29 -17.48
CA GLU A 102 -16.59 6.58 -17.75
C GLU A 102 -17.59 6.90 -16.64
N GLY A 103 -17.25 7.84 -15.75
CA GLY A 103 -18.06 8.22 -14.59
C GLY A 103 -17.52 7.71 -13.25
N TRP A 104 -18.43 7.45 -12.31
CA TRP A 104 -18.15 7.10 -10.91
C TRP A 104 -17.35 8.19 -10.16
N LYS A 105 -17.94 9.39 -10.14
CA LYS A 105 -17.31 10.61 -9.58
C LYS A 105 -16.88 10.47 -8.13
N ASP A 106 -17.61 9.70 -7.33
CA ASP A 106 -17.39 9.54 -5.89
C ASP A 106 -16.81 8.15 -5.57
N GLY A 107 -16.40 7.41 -6.61
CA GLY A 107 -15.79 6.09 -6.48
C GLY A 107 -14.32 6.14 -6.07
N PRO A 108 -13.73 5.01 -5.65
CA PRO A 108 -12.35 4.93 -5.17
C PRO A 108 -11.26 4.89 -6.25
N LEU A 109 -11.63 4.92 -7.53
CA LEU A 109 -10.64 4.86 -8.60
C LEU A 109 -9.85 6.16 -8.72
N PRO A 110 -8.55 6.10 -9.07
CA PRO A 110 -7.82 7.27 -9.51
C PRO A 110 -8.50 7.89 -10.72
N LYS A 111 -8.47 9.22 -10.83
CA LYS A 111 -9.32 9.96 -11.76
C LYS A 111 -8.52 10.70 -12.82
N LEU A 112 -9.02 10.66 -14.04
CA LEU A 112 -8.74 11.62 -15.10
C LEU A 112 -9.97 12.51 -15.23
N GLU A 113 -9.87 13.77 -14.80
CA GLU A 113 -10.97 14.70 -14.95
C GLU A 113 -10.91 15.35 -16.33
N VAL A 114 -11.98 15.25 -17.11
CA VAL A 114 -12.18 16.08 -18.29
C VAL A 114 -12.95 17.32 -17.86
N TRP A 115 -12.30 18.47 -17.95
CA TRP A 115 -12.89 19.75 -17.55
C TRP A 115 -12.98 20.70 -18.75
N ARG A 116 -14.09 21.45 -18.79
CA ARG A 116 -14.34 22.49 -19.79
C ARG A 116 -15.05 23.65 -19.12
N GLU A 117 -14.62 24.85 -19.46
CA GLU A 117 -15.25 26.09 -19.03
C GLU A 117 -16.75 26.11 -19.37
N GLY A 118 -17.55 26.70 -18.48
CA GLY A 118 -19.01 26.83 -18.64
C GLY A 118 -19.85 25.60 -18.27
N LEU A 119 -19.25 24.43 -17.99
CA LEU A 119 -19.99 23.22 -17.58
C LEU A 119 -20.04 22.99 -16.05
N GLY A 120 -19.26 23.76 -15.29
CA GLY A 120 -19.20 23.70 -13.83
C GLY A 120 -17.76 23.84 -13.30
N PRO A 121 -17.59 23.99 -11.97
CA PRO A 121 -16.26 24.06 -11.37
C PRO A 121 -15.51 22.73 -11.52
N PRO A 122 -14.17 22.74 -11.51
CA PRO A 122 -13.38 21.51 -11.47
C PRO A 122 -13.74 20.63 -10.27
N LEU A 123 -13.77 19.33 -10.49
CA LEU A 123 -14.09 18.30 -9.50
C LEU A 123 -12.86 17.91 -8.66
N SER A 124 -11.65 18.11 -9.21
CA SER A 124 -10.36 17.77 -8.60
C SER A 124 -10.09 18.36 -7.22
N PRO A 125 -10.55 19.58 -6.84
CA PRO A 125 -10.26 20.13 -5.52
C PRO A 125 -10.85 19.30 -4.36
N SER A 126 -11.95 18.58 -4.61
CA SER A 126 -12.59 17.67 -3.64
C SER A 126 -12.24 16.19 -3.88
N ARG A 127 -11.31 15.89 -4.78
CA ARG A 127 -10.97 14.54 -5.24
C ARG A 127 -9.46 14.33 -5.25
N PRO A 128 -8.83 14.04 -4.10
CA PRO A 128 -7.38 13.91 -3.97
C PRO A 128 -6.78 12.82 -4.87
N GLU A 129 -7.57 11.85 -5.29
CA GLU A 129 -7.22 10.76 -6.21
C GLU A 129 -7.17 11.18 -7.70
N THR A 130 -7.35 12.46 -8.01
CA THR A 130 -7.25 12.99 -9.38
C THR A 130 -5.79 13.02 -9.84
N LEU A 131 -5.47 12.16 -10.81
CA LEU A 131 -4.14 12.06 -11.41
C LEU A 131 -3.84 13.25 -12.33
N ALA A 132 -4.83 13.65 -13.12
CA ALA A 132 -4.72 14.78 -14.01
C ALA A 132 -6.08 15.41 -14.33
N VAL A 133 -6.04 16.71 -14.62
CA VAL A 133 -7.14 17.45 -15.25
C VAL A 133 -6.80 17.67 -16.73
N LEU A 134 -7.71 17.23 -17.58
CA LEU A 134 -7.66 17.29 -19.03
C LEU A 134 -8.54 18.46 -19.46
N ALA A 135 -7.90 19.58 -19.79
CA ALA A 135 -8.57 20.81 -20.15
C ALA A 135 -8.19 21.23 -21.58
N THR A 136 -9.06 21.97 -22.25
CA THR A 136 -8.66 22.70 -23.46
C THR A 136 -7.88 23.93 -23.00
N GLU A 137 -6.68 24.15 -23.55
CA GLU A 137 -5.87 25.30 -23.16
C GLU A 137 -6.53 26.63 -23.56
N PRO A 138 -6.36 27.71 -22.76
CA PRO A 138 -5.68 27.76 -21.46
C PRO A 138 -6.51 28.49 -20.41
N THR A 139 -7.50 27.86 -19.76
CA THR A 139 -8.20 28.53 -18.64
C THR A 139 -8.62 27.56 -17.56
N LEU A 140 -7.67 27.03 -16.78
CA LEU A 140 -8.05 26.62 -15.43
C LEU A 140 -8.37 27.88 -14.59
N PRO A 141 -9.29 27.78 -13.62
CA PRO A 141 -9.60 28.91 -12.74
C PRO A 141 -8.32 29.47 -12.08
N PRO A 142 -8.21 30.80 -11.86
CA PRO A 142 -7.03 31.42 -11.24
C PRO A 142 -6.64 30.81 -9.90
N ASP A 143 -7.63 30.35 -9.12
CA ASP A 143 -7.44 29.74 -7.79
C ASP A 143 -7.30 28.21 -7.85
N PHE A 144 -6.98 27.64 -9.01
CA PHE A 144 -6.85 26.20 -9.17
C PHE A 144 -5.63 25.66 -8.40
N PRO A 145 -5.79 24.62 -7.56
CA PRO A 145 -4.71 24.13 -6.72
C PRO A 145 -3.57 23.54 -7.58
N PRO A 146 -2.29 23.68 -7.17
CA PRO A 146 -1.14 23.22 -7.95
C PRO A 146 -0.96 21.69 -7.99
N ARG A 147 -1.87 20.92 -7.35
CA ARG A 147 -1.66 19.49 -7.07
C ARG A 147 -1.87 18.55 -8.27
N PRO A 148 -2.99 18.56 -9.00
CA PRO A 148 -3.17 17.63 -10.11
C PRO A 148 -2.40 18.14 -11.36
N ARG A 149 -1.79 17.20 -12.10
CA ARG A 149 -1.18 17.52 -13.40
C ARG A 149 -2.24 18.05 -14.36
N VAL A 150 -1.89 19.02 -15.18
CA VAL A 150 -2.80 19.57 -16.20
C VAL A 150 -2.27 19.15 -17.56
N LEU A 151 -3.11 18.51 -18.37
CA LEU A 151 -2.75 18.08 -19.73
C LEU A 151 -3.78 18.63 -20.73
N PRO A 152 -3.35 18.98 -21.96
CA PRO A 152 -4.29 19.32 -23.02
C PRO A 152 -5.21 18.14 -23.33
N ALA A 153 -6.53 18.35 -23.30
CA ALA A 153 -7.51 17.30 -23.61
C ALA A 153 -7.37 16.73 -25.04
N GLY A 154 -6.70 17.48 -25.94
CA GLY A 154 -6.40 17.06 -27.30
C GLY A 154 -5.16 16.16 -27.44
N ASP A 155 -4.27 16.15 -26.44
CA ASP A 155 -3.01 15.39 -26.47
C ASP A 155 -3.21 13.97 -25.93
N VAL A 156 -3.79 13.13 -26.79
CA VAL A 156 -4.09 11.73 -26.47
C VAL A 156 -2.83 10.94 -26.14
N ARG A 157 -1.68 11.29 -26.72
CA ARG A 157 -0.40 10.61 -26.45
C ARG A 157 0.07 10.90 -25.04
N ALA A 158 0.04 12.15 -24.59
CA ALA A 158 0.37 12.50 -23.21
C ALA A 158 -0.57 11.83 -22.20
N VAL A 159 -1.88 11.72 -22.51
CA VAL A 159 -2.84 11.00 -21.66
C VAL A 159 -2.50 9.50 -21.62
N ALA A 160 -2.19 8.88 -22.75
CA ALA A 160 -1.78 7.48 -22.81
C ALA A 160 -0.45 7.23 -22.09
N ASP A 161 0.52 8.17 -22.17
CA ASP A 161 1.78 8.13 -21.42
C ASP A 161 1.54 8.18 -19.92
N LEU A 162 0.64 9.06 -19.46
CA LEU A 162 0.23 9.16 -18.06
C LEU A 162 -0.41 7.85 -17.57
N ILE A 163 -1.33 7.29 -18.36
CA ILE A 163 -1.98 6.02 -18.05
C ILE A 163 -0.95 4.90 -17.99
N GLN A 164 -0.07 4.79 -18.99
CA GLN A 164 0.98 3.77 -18.96
C GLN A 164 1.92 3.95 -17.77
N ALA A 165 2.31 5.18 -17.42
CA ALA A 165 3.10 5.47 -16.23
C ALA A 165 2.37 5.03 -14.95
N HIS A 166 1.06 5.21 -14.88
CA HIS A 166 0.22 4.74 -13.78
C HIS A 166 0.10 3.20 -13.75
N LEU A 167 0.07 2.54 -14.91
CA LEU A 167 0.06 1.08 -15.03
C LEU A 167 1.42 0.42 -14.74
N ARG A 168 2.51 1.19 -14.83
CA ARG A 168 3.89 0.75 -15.06
C ARG A 168 4.65 0.03 -13.93
N PRO A 169 4.08 -0.86 -13.13
CA PRO A 169 4.56 -1.04 -11.74
C PRO A 169 5.09 0.24 -11.06
N GLY A 170 5.34 0.21 -9.75
CA GLY A 170 6.38 1.15 -9.29
C GLY A 170 7.60 0.83 -10.15
N ARG A 171 8.37 1.82 -10.63
CA ARG A 171 9.81 1.51 -10.71
C ARG A 171 10.10 0.85 -9.35
N PRO A 172 10.59 -0.41 -9.28
CA PRO A 172 10.79 -1.07 -8.00
C PRO A 172 11.44 -0.01 -7.14
N ALA A 173 10.78 0.34 -6.01
CA ALA A 173 11.23 1.46 -5.20
C ALA A 173 12.74 1.32 -5.15
N PRO A 174 13.50 2.32 -5.65
CA PRO A 174 14.92 2.14 -5.87
C PRO A 174 15.45 1.55 -4.57
N LEU A 175 16.21 0.44 -4.68
CA LEU A 175 16.78 -0.19 -3.50
C LEU A 175 17.31 0.95 -2.63
N PRO A 176 16.91 1.00 -1.34
CA PRO A 176 17.24 2.14 -0.50
C PRO A 176 18.72 2.48 -0.71
N PRO A 177 19.07 3.77 -0.90
CA PRO A 177 20.45 4.16 -1.17
C PRO A 177 21.34 3.55 -0.09
N GLU A 178 22.58 3.20 -0.45
CA GLU A 178 23.52 2.68 0.54
C GLU A 178 23.62 3.68 1.69
N ASP A 179 23.10 3.29 2.86
CA ASP A 179 23.22 4.13 4.02
C ASP A 179 24.64 3.97 4.53
N ALA A 180 25.47 4.98 4.23
CA ALA A 180 26.87 5.01 4.64
C ALA A 180 27.05 4.88 6.17
N ARG A 181 25.98 5.03 6.96
CA ARG A 181 25.97 4.88 8.42
C ARG A 181 25.42 3.55 8.92
N GLY A 182 25.03 2.62 8.05
CA GLY A 182 24.48 1.32 8.46
C GLY A 182 25.52 0.27 8.89
N VAL A 183 26.79 0.49 8.53
CA VAL A 183 27.91 -0.41 8.81
C VAL A 183 29.09 0.38 9.38
N THR A 184 29.73 -0.14 10.42
CA THR A 184 30.98 0.38 10.98
C THR A 184 32.01 -0.74 11.05
N GLN A 185 33.28 -0.39 11.18
CA GLN A 185 34.37 -1.37 11.29
C GLN A 185 34.98 -1.36 12.70
N ARG A 186 35.24 -2.54 13.24
CA ARG A 186 35.99 -2.71 14.50
C ARG A 186 37.01 -3.85 14.36
N PRO A 187 38.18 -3.73 15.00
CA PRO A 187 39.14 -4.83 15.02
C PRO A 187 38.57 -6.01 15.82
N VAL A 188 38.58 -7.20 15.22
CA VAL A 188 38.19 -8.46 15.85
C VAL A 188 39.33 -9.47 15.77
N GLN A 189 39.45 -10.33 16.78
CA GLN A 189 40.29 -11.51 16.73
C GLN A 189 39.41 -12.74 16.50
N ARG A 190 39.82 -13.62 15.57
CA ARG A 190 39.07 -14.84 15.23
C ARG A 190 39.82 -16.06 15.76
N TRP A 191 39.08 -17.03 16.30
CA TRP A 191 39.60 -18.36 16.64
C TRP A 191 39.34 -19.29 15.46
N ASP A 192 40.38 -19.91 14.91
CA ASP A 192 40.27 -20.80 13.74
C ASP A 192 40.05 -22.28 14.09
N GLY A 193 39.94 -22.59 15.38
CA GLY A 193 39.88 -23.95 15.90
C GLY A 193 41.15 -24.38 16.65
N ALA A 194 42.27 -23.67 16.47
CA ALA A 194 43.55 -24.01 17.08
C ALA A 194 44.27 -22.82 17.74
N ALA A 195 44.15 -21.62 17.19
CA ALA A 195 44.80 -20.42 17.72
C ALA A 195 43.92 -19.17 17.57
N LEU A 196 44.20 -18.18 18.43
CA LEU A 196 43.62 -16.84 18.29
C LEU A 196 44.44 -16.06 17.26
N LEU A 197 43.80 -15.69 16.15
CA LEU A 197 44.44 -14.99 15.04
C LEU A 197 44.69 -13.51 15.36
N PRO A 198 45.63 -12.85 14.65
CA PRO A 198 45.82 -11.40 14.73
C PRO A 198 44.54 -10.64 14.43
N ALA A 199 44.38 -9.48 15.09
CA ALA A 199 43.21 -8.64 14.90
C ALA A 199 43.09 -8.15 13.44
N ARG A 200 41.86 -8.18 12.90
CA ARG A 200 41.50 -7.62 11.59
C ARG A 200 40.18 -6.88 11.69
N ASP A 201 39.97 -5.88 10.85
CA ASP A 201 38.69 -5.18 10.80
C ASP A 201 37.57 -6.12 10.33
N ASP A 202 36.44 -6.06 11.03
CA ASP A 202 35.19 -6.72 10.65
C ASP A 202 34.09 -5.68 10.48
N ASP A 203 33.18 -5.96 9.54
CA ASP A 203 32.01 -5.12 9.29
C ASP A 203 30.91 -5.45 10.31
N LEU A 204 30.51 -4.47 11.10
CA LEU A 204 29.47 -4.57 12.11
C LEU A 204 28.27 -3.68 11.76
N ALA A 205 27.07 -4.18 12.04
CA ALA A 205 25.87 -3.37 11.93
C ALA A 205 25.94 -2.22 12.95
N VAL A 206 25.60 -1.01 12.52
CA VAL A 206 25.46 0.12 13.43
C VAL A 206 24.11 0.00 14.15
N GLU A 207 24.15 0.20 15.47
CA GLU A 207 22.99 0.25 16.35
C GLU A 207 23.06 1.54 17.17
N GLU A 208 22.11 2.44 16.95
CA GLU A 208 22.02 3.74 17.61
C GLU A 208 20.60 3.96 18.15
N PRO A 209 20.42 4.68 19.27
CA PRO A 209 19.10 5.03 19.74
C PRO A 209 18.44 6.06 18.80
N LEU A 210 17.16 5.88 18.51
CA LEU A 210 16.30 6.91 17.93
C LEU A 210 15.15 7.19 18.90
N GLU A 211 15.10 8.43 19.36
CA GLU A 211 13.99 9.00 20.09
C GLU A 211 12.97 9.60 19.10
N ILE A 212 11.73 9.13 19.17
CA ILE A 212 10.60 9.68 18.40
C ILE A 212 9.83 10.61 19.33
N ARG A 213 9.69 11.88 18.92
CA ARG A 213 8.92 12.89 19.61
C ARG A 213 7.75 13.35 18.77
N VAL A 214 6.64 13.67 19.45
CA VAL A 214 5.47 14.28 18.84
C VAL A 214 5.15 15.55 19.61
N SER A 215 5.22 16.70 18.94
CA SER A 215 4.99 18.02 19.57
C SER A 215 5.82 18.24 20.85
N GLY A 216 7.07 17.77 20.86
CA GLY A 216 8.00 17.86 21.98
C GLY A 216 7.95 16.70 22.98
N ASP A 217 6.89 15.89 22.98
CA ASP A 217 6.75 14.75 23.90
C ASP A 217 7.39 13.48 23.33
N THR A 218 8.24 12.82 24.12
CA THR A 218 8.82 11.54 23.77
C THR A 218 7.75 10.44 23.77
N VAL A 219 7.50 9.85 22.60
CA VAL A 219 6.55 8.74 22.46
C VAL A 219 7.24 7.37 22.47
N ALA A 220 8.48 7.29 21.99
CA ALA A 220 9.25 6.05 21.97
C ALA A 220 10.76 6.30 21.84
N THR A 221 11.55 5.34 22.34
CA THR A 221 12.98 5.24 22.07
C THR A 221 13.30 3.82 21.63
N THR A 222 13.83 3.65 20.41
CA THR A 222 14.17 2.35 19.82
C THR A 222 15.64 2.31 19.43
N MET A 223 16.26 1.13 19.49
CA MET A 223 17.60 0.91 18.93
C MET A 223 17.46 0.53 17.47
N ARG A 224 18.07 1.29 16.56
CA ARG A 224 17.89 1.15 15.10
C ARG A 224 19.22 1.08 14.38
N THR A 225 19.18 0.65 13.13
CA THR A 225 20.25 0.93 12.16
C THR A 225 20.00 2.28 11.48
N PRO A 226 20.95 3.24 11.54
CA PRO A 226 20.73 4.58 11.03
C PRO A 226 20.30 4.63 9.57
N GLY A 227 19.35 5.52 9.29
CA GLY A 227 18.76 5.65 7.97
C GLY A 227 17.26 5.48 7.93
N HIS A 228 16.60 6.23 7.04
CA HIS A 228 15.16 6.15 6.81
C HIS A 228 14.32 6.42 8.08
N ASP A 229 14.80 7.27 8.98
CA ASP A 229 14.18 7.52 10.29
C ASP A 229 12.80 8.16 10.21
N ARG A 230 12.56 8.96 9.17
CA ARG A 230 11.21 9.45 8.86
C ARG A 230 10.25 8.30 8.64
N ALA A 231 10.66 7.28 7.87
CA ALA A 231 9.83 6.12 7.63
C ALA A 231 9.68 5.27 8.90
N LEU A 232 10.74 5.12 9.69
CA LEU A 232 10.68 4.44 10.99
C LEU A 232 9.66 5.09 11.93
N ALA A 233 9.75 6.41 12.12
CA ALA A 233 8.87 7.17 13.00
C ALA A 233 7.41 7.11 12.52
N VAL A 234 7.17 7.33 11.22
CA VAL A 234 5.82 7.25 10.64
C VAL A 234 5.24 5.85 10.79
N GLY A 235 6.02 4.81 10.51
CA GLY A 235 5.57 3.42 10.66
C GLY A 235 5.19 3.09 12.10
N PHE A 236 6.02 3.52 13.06
CA PHE A 236 5.74 3.36 14.48
C PHE A 236 4.44 4.05 14.88
N LEU A 237 4.30 5.35 14.58
CA LEU A 237 3.11 6.13 14.92
C LEU A 237 1.84 5.56 14.28
N PHE A 238 1.96 5.07 13.04
CA PHE A 238 0.86 4.46 12.30
C PHE A 238 0.44 3.12 12.91
N ALA A 239 1.41 2.25 13.26
CA ALA A 239 1.15 0.95 13.85
C ALA A 239 0.53 1.02 15.25
N GLU A 240 0.86 2.07 16.02
CA GLU A 240 0.19 2.36 17.29
C GLU A 240 -1.16 3.08 17.11
N GLY A 241 -1.51 3.45 15.88
CA GLY A 241 -2.75 4.14 15.56
C GLY A 241 -2.78 5.60 16.00
N ILE A 242 -1.62 6.23 16.24
CA ILE A 242 -1.51 7.67 16.51
C ILE A 242 -1.89 8.47 15.26
N ILE A 243 -1.42 8.02 14.09
CA ILE A 243 -1.79 8.59 12.78
C ILE A 243 -2.60 7.57 11.96
N GLN A 244 -3.37 8.06 11.01
CA GLN A 244 -4.10 7.26 10.01
C GLN A 244 -3.55 7.48 8.60
N SER A 245 -2.89 8.59 8.31
CA SER A 245 -2.34 8.83 6.97
C SER A 245 -1.19 9.84 7.00
N ALA A 246 -0.55 10.06 5.84
CA ALA A 246 0.40 11.15 5.69
C ALA A 246 -0.26 12.54 5.83
N ASP A 247 -1.58 12.65 5.68
CA ASP A 247 -2.32 13.91 5.82
C ASP A 247 -2.36 14.39 7.29
N ASP A 248 -2.10 13.49 8.25
CA ASP A 248 -2.00 13.83 9.68
C ASP A 248 -0.65 14.49 10.04
N LEU A 249 0.32 14.44 9.15
CA LEU A 249 1.70 14.84 9.39
C LEU A 249 1.98 16.26 8.88
N GLY A 250 2.59 17.07 9.73
CA GLY A 250 3.18 18.36 9.38
C GLY A 250 4.65 18.20 9.04
N THR A 251 5.53 18.55 9.97
CA THR A 251 6.99 18.47 9.78
C THR A 251 7.57 17.20 10.41
N LEU A 252 8.59 16.64 9.75
CA LEU A 252 9.43 15.55 10.30
C LEU A 252 10.90 15.94 10.18
N ALA A 253 11.52 16.27 11.31
CA ALA A 253 12.88 16.82 11.34
C ALA A 253 13.72 16.19 12.44
N HIS A 254 15.01 15.96 12.16
CA HIS A 254 15.95 15.63 13.21
C HIS A 254 16.23 16.88 14.06
N CYS A 255 16.31 16.69 15.38
CA CYS A 255 16.73 17.76 16.29
C CYS A 255 18.26 17.94 16.26
N GLY A 256 18.72 19.13 16.65
CA GLY A 256 20.14 19.51 16.70
C GLY A 256 20.68 20.00 15.35
N ARG A 257 21.99 20.23 15.28
CA ARG A 257 22.71 20.62 14.04
C ARG A 257 23.68 19.52 13.58
N PRO A 258 23.92 19.38 12.26
CA PRO A 258 24.95 18.49 11.75
C PRO A 258 26.29 18.71 12.45
N GLY A 259 26.84 17.66 13.07
CA GLY A 259 28.11 17.70 13.80
C GLY A 259 28.00 17.82 15.32
N GLU A 260 26.80 18.05 15.88
CA GLU A 260 26.56 17.98 17.32
C GLU A 260 26.39 16.52 17.80
N GLU A 261 26.83 16.24 19.02
CA GLU A 261 26.65 14.93 19.66
C GLU A 261 25.14 14.64 19.82
N GLY A 262 24.68 13.49 19.32
CA GLY A 262 23.26 13.12 19.29
C GLY A 262 22.45 13.66 18.11
N PHE A 263 23.05 14.46 17.21
CA PHE A 263 22.38 14.86 15.96
C PHE A 263 22.01 13.63 15.11
N GLY A 264 20.72 13.50 14.79
CA GLY A 264 20.18 12.35 14.06
C GLY A 264 19.63 11.21 14.92
N ASN A 265 19.67 11.34 16.26
CA ASN A 265 19.12 10.37 17.21
C ASN A 265 17.81 10.83 17.85
N VAL A 266 17.32 12.01 17.49
CA VAL A 266 15.96 12.47 17.83
C VAL A 266 15.27 12.86 16.54
N ILE A 267 14.04 12.38 16.35
CA ILE A 267 13.15 12.82 15.27
C ILE A 267 11.89 13.45 15.87
N GLU A 268 11.68 14.72 15.56
CA GLU A 268 10.52 15.50 15.94
C GLU A 268 9.46 15.40 14.83
N VAL A 269 8.25 15.00 15.23
CA VAL A 269 7.07 14.93 14.39
C VAL A 269 6.08 15.99 14.86
N THR A 270 5.78 16.96 14.00
CA THR A 270 4.69 17.90 14.26
C THR A 270 3.43 17.47 13.49
N PRO A 271 2.23 17.56 14.10
CA PRO A 271 0.98 17.31 13.40
C PRO A 271 0.74 18.31 12.25
N ALA A 272 -0.07 17.90 11.28
CA ALA A 272 -0.59 18.85 10.29
C ALA A 272 -1.47 19.92 10.94
N ALA A 273 -1.67 21.05 10.25
CA ALA A 273 -2.48 22.14 10.78
C ALA A 273 -3.91 21.67 11.10
N GLY A 274 -4.34 21.88 12.35
CA GLY A 274 -5.67 21.47 12.83
C GLY A 274 -5.79 19.99 13.22
N VAL A 275 -4.71 19.20 13.14
CA VAL A 275 -4.69 17.79 13.56
C VAL A 275 -4.18 17.68 15.01
N LEU A 276 -4.91 16.92 15.83
CA LEU A 276 -4.49 16.56 17.19
C LEU A 276 -4.11 15.09 17.22
N LEU A 277 -2.87 14.80 17.63
CA LEU A 277 -2.36 13.44 17.78
C LEU A 277 -2.49 12.99 19.23
N ASP A 278 -3.21 11.90 19.45
CA ASP A 278 -3.40 11.30 20.78
C ASP A 278 -2.15 10.50 21.19
N VAL A 279 -1.16 11.23 21.73
CA VAL A 279 0.10 10.67 22.24
C VAL A 279 -0.05 10.02 23.61
N GLU A 280 -1.08 10.40 24.38
CA GLU A 280 -1.36 9.83 25.70
C GLU A 280 -1.68 8.34 25.64
N ARG A 281 -2.31 7.92 24.53
CA ARG A 281 -2.58 6.50 24.24
C ARG A 281 -1.34 5.61 24.26
N VAL A 282 -0.16 6.15 23.91
CA VAL A 282 1.13 5.44 23.97
C VAL A 282 1.84 5.67 25.31
N SER A 283 1.79 6.90 25.86
CA SER A 283 2.44 7.22 27.13
C SER A 283 1.84 6.51 28.34
N ALA A 284 0.54 6.19 28.31
CA ALA A 284 -0.14 5.37 29.32
C ALA A 284 0.24 3.88 29.23
N ALA A 285 0.61 3.40 28.03
CA ALA A 285 1.03 2.01 27.83
C ALA A 285 2.53 1.81 28.12
N ARG A 286 3.40 2.80 27.87
CA ARG A 286 4.87 2.58 27.82
C ARG A 286 5.72 3.45 28.75
N ARG A 287 5.13 4.18 29.71
CA ARG A 287 5.88 4.99 30.68
C ARG A 287 7.01 4.16 31.33
N GLY A 288 8.27 4.51 31.01
CA GLY A 288 9.48 3.95 31.62
C GLY A 288 10.08 2.69 30.98
N THR A 289 9.62 2.24 29.79
CA THR A 289 10.16 1.01 29.19
C THR A 289 10.93 1.30 27.89
N LEU A 290 12.25 1.08 27.90
CA LEU A 290 13.04 0.92 26.67
C LEU A 290 12.43 -0.24 25.87
N THR A 291 11.98 0.04 24.64
CA THR A 291 11.54 -1.02 23.72
C THR A 291 12.78 -1.73 23.22
N THR A 292 13.26 -2.69 24.00
CA THR A 292 14.31 -3.59 23.56
C THR A 292 13.73 -4.50 22.47
N SER A 293 14.54 -4.82 21.46
CA SER A 293 14.26 -5.71 20.31
C SER A 293 13.75 -7.12 20.70
N ALA A 294 13.69 -7.40 22.01
CA ALA A 294 13.42 -8.69 22.64
C ALA A 294 12.00 -8.86 23.21
N CYS A 295 11.28 -7.80 23.64
CA CYS A 295 10.00 -7.96 24.34
C CYS A 295 8.88 -7.11 23.73
N GLY A 296 8.10 -7.73 22.83
CA GLY A 296 6.97 -7.10 22.12
C GLY A 296 5.64 -7.11 22.88
N VAL A 297 5.64 -7.10 24.22
CA VAL A 297 4.42 -7.11 25.05
C VAL A 297 4.61 -6.28 26.33
N CYS A 298 5.25 -5.11 26.23
CA CYS A 298 5.39 -4.22 27.38
C CYS A 298 4.33 -3.11 27.28
N GLY A 299 3.26 -3.21 28.08
CA GLY A 299 2.39 -2.06 28.36
C GLY A 299 0.87 -2.20 28.31
N ARG A 300 0.30 -3.32 27.86
CA ARG A 300 -1.16 -3.50 27.79
C ARG A 300 -1.63 -4.54 28.82
N ARG A 301 -2.79 -4.28 29.46
CA ARG A 301 -3.21 -4.91 30.72
C ARG A 301 -3.74 -6.35 30.58
N ASN A 302 -4.14 -6.80 29.40
CA ASN A 302 -4.44 -8.20 29.10
C ASN A 302 -4.26 -8.52 27.59
N VAL A 303 -4.24 -9.81 27.24
CA VAL A 303 -4.05 -10.30 25.86
C VAL A 303 -5.25 -9.98 24.96
N ASP A 304 -6.45 -9.91 25.51
CA ASP A 304 -7.67 -9.62 24.74
C ASP A 304 -7.71 -8.15 24.26
N ASP A 305 -7.27 -7.22 25.10
CA ASP A 305 -7.08 -5.80 24.82
C ASP A 305 -6.00 -5.60 23.76
N LEU A 306 -4.92 -6.42 23.81
CA LEU A 306 -3.89 -6.46 22.78
C LEU A 306 -4.48 -6.91 21.43
N LEU A 307 -5.27 -7.97 21.45
CA LEU A 307 -5.90 -8.53 20.25
C LEU A 307 -7.02 -7.64 19.69
N ALA A 308 -7.64 -6.75 20.48
CA ALA A 308 -8.80 -5.95 20.07
C ALA A 308 -8.45 -4.68 19.29
N VAL A 309 -7.16 -4.34 19.20
CA VAL A 309 -6.69 -3.10 18.54
C VAL A 309 -6.75 -3.20 17.02
N CYS A 310 -6.64 -4.41 16.46
CA CYS A 310 -6.53 -4.59 15.01
C CYS A 310 -7.90 -4.82 14.35
N PRO A 311 -8.20 -4.16 13.22
CA PRO A 311 -9.41 -4.43 12.45
C PRO A 311 -9.36 -5.82 11.81
N ALA A 312 -10.53 -6.41 11.56
CA ALA A 312 -10.63 -7.54 10.64
C ALA A 312 -10.39 -7.06 9.20
N LEU A 313 -9.59 -7.82 8.45
CA LEU A 313 -9.33 -7.56 7.04
C LEU A 313 -10.43 -8.17 6.15
N PRO A 314 -10.78 -7.51 5.04
CA PRO A 314 -11.71 -8.07 4.07
C PRO A 314 -11.09 -9.33 3.42
N PRO A 315 -11.90 -10.27 2.90
CA PRO A 315 -11.44 -11.57 2.38
C PRO A 315 -10.41 -11.52 1.23
N GLY A 316 -10.37 -10.41 0.47
CA GLY A 316 -9.48 -10.24 -0.69
C GLY A 316 -8.15 -9.54 -0.39
N PRO A 317 -7.15 -9.67 -1.27
CA PRO A 317 -7.18 -10.42 -2.53
C PRO A 317 -6.76 -11.88 -2.33
N ALA A 318 -7.43 -12.81 -3.03
CA ALA A 318 -6.92 -14.16 -3.20
C ALA A 318 -5.77 -14.19 -4.24
N LEU A 319 -4.65 -14.82 -3.90
CA LEU A 319 -3.41 -14.89 -4.68
C LEU A 319 -2.98 -16.36 -4.93
N PRO A 320 -2.24 -16.67 -6.01
CA PRO A 320 -1.64 -17.99 -6.14
C PRO A 320 -0.59 -18.23 -5.05
N PRO A 321 -0.45 -19.47 -4.52
CA PRO A 321 0.61 -19.86 -3.56
C PRO A 321 2.01 -19.41 -3.98
N ASP A 322 2.28 -19.45 -5.28
CA ASP A 322 3.52 -19.01 -5.91
C ASP A 322 3.91 -17.55 -5.61
N ALA A 323 2.93 -16.66 -5.43
CA ALA A 323 3.20 -15.27 -5.05
C ALA A 323 3.81 -15.19 -3.64
N VAL A 324 3.29 -15.99 -2.70
CA VAL A 324 3.82 -16.08 -1.34
C VAL A 324 5.19 -16.77 -1.33
N ALA A 325 5.33 -17.87 -2.07
CA ALA A 325 6.58 -18.62 -2.18
C ALA A 325 7.74 -17.78 -2.73
N ARG A 326 7.48 -16.82 -3.63
CA ARG A 326 8.49 -15.92 -4.19
C ARG A 326 8.74 -14.68 -3.33
N ALA A 327 7.86 -14.35 -2.38
CA ALA A 327 7.92 -13.10 -1.63
C ALA A 327 9.24 -12.92 -0.86
N THR A 328 9.73 -13.98 -0.20
CA THR A 328 11.02 -13.92 0.53
C THR A 328 12.24 -13.87 -0.38
N GLY A 329 12.09 -14.15 -1.68
CA GLY A 329 13.16 -14.01 -2.67
C GLY A 329 13.66 -12.57 -2.82
N HIS A 330 12.78 -11.59 -2.61
CA HIS A 330 13.12 -10.17 -2.65
C HIS A 330 13.99 -9.72 -1.47
N LEU A 331 13.92 -10.41 -0.32
CA LEU A 331 14.71 -10.06 0.87
C LEU A 331 16.22 -10.08 0.57
N ARG A 332 16.70 -11.09 -0.17
CA ARG A 332 18.11 -11.19 -0.55
C ARG A 332 18.59 -10.04 -1.44
N GLN A 333 17.70 -9.45 -2.24
CA GLN A 333 18.06 -8.36 -3.15
C GLN A 333 18.21 -7.01 -2.44
N VAL A 334 17.59 -6.88 -1.26
CA VAL A 334 17.58 -5.63 -0.47
C VAL A 334 18.55 -5.69 0.73
N GLN A 335 18.98 -6.89 1.12
CA GLN A 335 19.77 -7.14 2.33
C GLN A 335 21.29 -6.88 2.19
N ARG A 336 21.67 -5.63 1.89
CA ARG A 336 23.08 -5.26 1.67
C ARG A 336 23.88 -5.19 2.96
N ASN A 337 23.32 -4.59 4.01
CA ASN A 337 23.98 -4.50 5.31
C ASN A 337 24.08 -5.89 5.95
N PHE A 338 23.07 -6.73 5.79
CA PHE A 338 23.15 -8.12 6.24
C PHE A 338 24.22 -8.91 5.49
N ALA A 339 24.38 -8.71 4.17
CA ALA A 339 25.42 -9.40 3.40
C ALA A 339 26.84 -9.09 3.91
N ARG A 340 27.05 -7.91 4.50
CA ARG A 340 28.33 -7.48 5.07
C ARG A 340 28.49 -7.89 6.54
N THR A 341 27.42 -7.75 7.33
CA THR A 341 27.52 -7.80 8.80
C THR A 341 26.86 -9.02 9.43
N GLY A 342 25.94 -9.69 8.73
CA GLY A 342 25.06 -10.73 9.29
C GLY A 342 24.13 -10.25 10.41
N GLY A 343 24.14 -8.96 10.76
CA GLY A 343 23.61 -8.43 12.02
C GLY A 343 22.28 -7.67 11.91
N VAL A 344 21.62 -7.69 10.76
CA VAL A 344 20.36 -6.94 10.55
C VAL A 344 19.23 -7.80 9.98
N HIS A 345 18.00 -7.37 10.23
CA HIS A 345 16.79 -7.91 9.64
C HIS A 345 16.33 -7.07 8.45
N ALA A 346 15.40 -7.62 7.67
CA ALA A 346 14.76 -6.94 6.56
C ALA A 346 13.27 -7.23 6.50
N ALA A 347 12.54 -6.25 5.98
CA ALA A 347 11.14 -6.36 5.62
C ALA A 347 10.93 -5.84 4.19
N VAL A 348 9.95 -6.42 3.49
CA VAL A 348 9.57 -6.09 2.12
C VAL A 348 8.05 -6.09 2.00
N ALA A 349 7.48 -5.06 1.39
CA ALA A 349 6.07 -5.02 0.98
C ALA A 349 5.93 -5.17 -0.53
N LEU A 350 5.02 -6.05 -0.94
CA LEU A 350 4.71 -6.35 -2.34
C LEU A 350 3.24 -6.09 -2.65
N ASP A 351 2.91 -5.72 -3.89
CA ASP A 351 1.54 -5.72 -4.38
C ASP A 351 1.03 -7.14 -4.71
N ALA A 352 -0.23 -7.26 -5.13
CA ALA A 352 -0.86 -8.53 -5.50
C ALA A 352 -0.21 -9.21 -6.71
N GLN A 353 0.57 -8.48 -7.50
CA GLN A 353 1.31 -8.97 -8.67
C GLN A 353 2.75 -9.38 -8.31
N GLY A 354 3.17 -9.15 -7.06
CA GLY A 354 4.52 -9.45 -6.59
C GLY A 354 5.54 -8.33 -6.88
N HIS A 355 5.10 -7.14 -7.27
CA HIS A 355 6.01 -6.00 -7.45
C HIS A 355 6.41 -5.41 -6.11
N LEU A 356 7.68 -5.03 -6.01
CA LEU A 356 8.23 -4.36 -4.83
C LEU A 356 7.67 -2.94 -4.66
N LEU A 357 6.98 -2.73 -3.53
CA LEU A 357 6.48 -1.41 -3.12
C LEU A 357 7.45 -0.70 -2.16
N SER A 358 8.00 -1.43 -1.19
CA SER A 358 8.94 -0.88 -0.19
C SER A 358 9.80 -1.98 0.42
N ALA A 359 11.05 -1.66 0.78
CA ALA A 359 11.98 -2.57 1.42
C ALA A 359 12.96 -1.82 2.32
N HIS A 360 13.20 -2.33 3.52
CA HIS A 360 14.15 -1.73 4.45
C HIS A 360 14.85 -2.77 5.33
N GLU A 361 16.09 -2.44 5.73
CA GLU A 361 16.87 -3.15 6.73
C GLU A 361 16.89 -2.41 8.07
N ASP A 362 17.00 -3.17 9.16
CA ASP A 362 17.28 -2.65 10.50
C ASP A 362 17.76 -3.77 11.44
N VAL A 363 18.61 -3.45 12.42
CA VAL A 363 18.99 -4.37 13.51
C VAL A 363 17.77 -4.94 14.22
N GLY A 364 16.70 -4.16 14.36
CA GLY A 364 15.40 -4.59 14.87
C GLY A 364 14.46 -5.07 13.77
N ARG A 365 13.99 -6.33 13.84
CA ARG A 365 12.98 -6.85 12.88
C ARG A 365 11.70 -6.00 12.83
N HIS A 366 11.30 -5.42 13.95
CA HIS A 366 10.12 -4.57 14.06
C HIS A 366 10.33 -3.21 13.41
N ASN A 367 11.50 -2.62 13.63
CA ASN A 367 11.91 -1.37 12.99
C ASN A 367 12.00 -1.51 11.46
N ALA A 368 12.46 -2.66 10.95
CA ALA A 368 12.45 -2.93 9.52
C ALA A 368 11.03 -2.89 8.95
N VAL A 369 10.05 -3.47 9.66
CA VAL A 369 8.63 -3.40 9.28
C VAL A 369 8.09 -1.98 9.41
N ASP A 370 8.43 -1.25 10.47
CA ASP A 370 8.02 0.15 10.63
C ASP A 370 8.54 1.02 9.48
N LYS A 371 9.81 0.89 9.10
CA LYS A 371 10.35 1.59 7.93
C LYS A 371 9.57 1.26 6.65
N VAL A 372 9.22 -0.01 6.42
CA VAL A 372 8.38 -0.41 5.28
C VAL A 372 7.00 0.24 5.34
N VAL A 373 6.29 0.09 6.46
CA VAL A 373 4.93 0.64 6.64
C VAL A 373 4.94 2.16 6.52
N GLY A 374 5.87 2.85 7.18
CA GLY A 374 5.96 4.30 7.14
C GLY A 374 6.31 4.83 5.76
N ALA A 375 7.16 4.13 4.99
CA ALA A 375 7.40 4.49 3.61
C ALA A 375 6.13 4.37 2.74
N LEU A 376 5.32 3.33 2.94
CA LEU A 376 4.04 3.17 2.24
C LEU A 376 3.03 4.28 2.62
N VAL A 377 2.97 4.66 3.90
CA VAL A 377 2.12 5.75 4.38
C VAL A 377 2.55 7.09 3.77
N LEU A 378 3.86 7.40 3.79
CA LEU A 378 4.42 8.61 3.17
C LEU A 378 4.18 8.68 1.66
N GLN A 379 4.09 7.54 0.98
CA GLN A 379 3.76 7.44 -0.43
C GLN A 379 2.24 7.50 -0.71
N GLY A 380 1.39 7.52 0.32
CA GLY A 380 -0.07 7.50 0.19
C GLY A 380 -0.63 6.15 -0.28
N LEU A 381 0.15 5.06 -0.19
CA LEU A 381 -0.27 3.71 -0.59
C LEU A 381 -1.03 2.98 0.52
N VAL A 382 -0.87 3.41 1.77
CA VAL A 382 -1.52 2.86 2.96
C VAL A 382 -2.21 3.97 3.74
N ARG A 383 -3.46 3.70 4.14
CA ARG A 383 -4.26 4.51 5.06
C ARG A 383 -4.75 3.63 6.21
N GLY A 384 -4.93 4.24 7.36
CA GLY A 384 -5.26 3.57 8.61
C GLY A 384 -6.70 3.04 8.61
N PRO A 385 -7.04 2.13 9.53
CA PRO A 385 -8.34 1.46 9.53
C PRO A 385 -9.53 2.39 9.77
N ARG A 386 -9.30 3.55 10.40
CA ARG A 386 -10.34 4.56 10.72
C ARG A 386 -10.49 5.61 9.63
N ASP A 387 -9.59 5.64 8.65
CA ASP A 387 -9.72 6.53 7.50
C ASP A 387 -10.68 5.90 6.48
N THR A 388 -11.85 6.53 6.32
CA THR A 388 -12.88 6.11 5.37
C THR A 388 -12.64 6.61 3.95
N ALA A 389 -11.58 7.40 3.73
CA ALA A 389 -11.22 7.84 2.39
C ALA A 389 -10.94 6.62 1.51
N PRO A 390 -11.46 6.60 0.28
CA PRO A 390 -11.25 5.48 -0.62
C PRO A 390 -9.75 5.30 -0.93
N ALA A 391 -9.18 4.18 -0.50
CA ALA A 391 -7.81 3.83 -0.87
C ALA A 391 -7.72 3.62 -2.39
N PRO A 392 -6.65 4.10 -3.05
CA PRO A 392 -6.45 3.86 -4.48
C PRO A 392 -6.58 2.37 -4.79
N LEU A 393 -7.44 2.00 -5.74
CA LEU A 393 -7.68 0.60 -6.09
C LEU A 393 -6.47 -0.08 -6.75
N THR A 394 -5.47 0.69 -7.18
CA THR A 394 -4.27 0.23 -7.87
C THR A 394 -3.06 0.26 -6.94
N ARG A 395 -2.30 -0.84 -6.85
CA ARG A 395 -1.01 -0.97 -6.11
C ARG A 395 -1.11 -0.94 -4.57
N GLN A 396 -2.13 -1.58 -4.00
CA GLN A 396 -2.20 -1.80 -2.56
C GLN A 396 -1.19 -2.89 -2.13
N PRO A 397 -0.56 -2.76 -0.95
CA PRO A 397 0.27 -3.82 -0.41
C PRO A 397 -0.58 -5.07 -0.12
N ALA A 398 -0.16 -6.20 -0.68
CA ALA A 398 -0.83 -7.48 -0.51
C ALA A 398 0.00 -8.44 0.35
N ILE A 399 1.33 -8.38 0.29
CA ILE A 399 2.22 -9.29 1.01
C ILE A 399 3.29 -8.49 1.75
N LEU A 400 3.45 -8.77 3.05
CA LEU A 400 4.60 -8.35 3.85
C LEU A 400 5.53 -9.56 4.06
N ALA A 401 6.72 -9.53 3.48
CA ALA A 401 7.76 -10.52 3.70
C ALA A 401 8.78 -10.04 4.74
N VAL A 402 9.15 -10.91 5.69
CA VAL A 402 10.11 -10.58 6.76
C VAL A 402 11.19 -11.65 6.91
N SER A 403 12.43 -11.24 7.16
CA SER A 403 13.56 -12.17 7.35
C SER A 403 13.62 -12.78 8.77
N GLY A 404 13.05 -12.10 9.76
CA GLY A 404 13.02 -12.54 11.17
C GLY A 404 11.85 -13.46 11.52
N ARG A 405 11.72 -13.76 12.82
CA ARG A 405 10.54 -14.44 13.39
C ARG A 405 9.31 -13.53 13.31
N VAL A 406 8.14 -14.13 13.08
CA VAL A 406 6.86 -13.40 13.05
C VAL A 406 6.26 -13.37 14.45
N SER A 407 6.43 -12.24 15.14
CA SER A 407 5.83 -11.99 16.48
C SER A 407 4.50 -11.26 16.37
N PHE A 408 3.75 -11.20 17.49
CA PHE A 408 2.50 -10.45 17.60
C PHE A 408 2.58 -9.05 16.99
N GLU A 409 3.60 -8.25 17.35
CA GLU A 409 3.76 -6.88 16.83
C GLU A 409 3.99 -6.82 15.31
N ILE A 410 4.56 -7.86 14.68
CA ILE A 410 4.71 -7.91 13.22
C ILE A 410 3.33 -8.05 12.57
N ILE A 411 2.49 -8.92 13.12
CA ILE A 411 1.11 -9.09 12.67
C ILE A 411 0.28 -7.83 12.95
N GLN A 412 0.43 -7.20 14.11
CA GLN A 412 -0.24 -5.93 14.43
C GLN A 412 0.10 -4.85 13.39
N LYS A 413 1.39 -4.64 13.11
CA LYS A 413 1.85 -3.65 12.12
C LYS A 413 1.25 -3.94 10.73
N ALA A 414 1.27 -5.20 10.31
CA ALA A 414 0.68 -5.61 9.04
C ALA A 414 -0.84 -5.41 9.00
N ALA A 415 -1.57 -5.76 10.07
CA ALA A 415 -3.01 -5.58 10.19
C ALA A 415 -3.41 -4.11 10.15
N MET A 416 -2.70 -3.26 10.90
CA MET A 416 -2.90 -1.80 10.90
C MET A 416 -2.64 -1.22 9.50
N ALA A 417 -1.61 -1.71 8.81
CA ALA A 417 -1.29 -1.34 7.43
C ALA A 417 -2.20 -2.00 6.37
N ARG A 418 -3.19 -2.76 6.82
CA ARG A 418 -4.14 -3.51 6.01
C ARG A 418 -3.48 -4.45 5.00
N ILE A 419 -2.31 -5.01 5.33
CA ILE A 419 -1.58 -5.97 4.50
C ILE A 419 -2.10 -7.38 4.82
N PRO A 420 -2.80 -8.05 3.90
CA PRO A 420 -3.55 -9.26 4.21
C PRO A 420 -2.71 -10.53 4.38
N ILE A 421 -1.48 -10.55 3.88
CA ILE A 421 -0.61 -11.73 3.89
C ILE A 421 0.73 -11.38 4.51
N VAL A 422 1.17 -12.18 5.48
CA VAL A 422 2.51 -12.10 6.09
C VAL A 422 3.28 -13.38 5.78
N ALA A 423 4.49 -13.21 5.21
CA ALA A 423 5.39 -14.27 4.78
C ALA A 423 6.72 -14.20 5.55
N GLY A 424 6.95 -15.13 6.48
CA GLY A 424 8.16 -15.18 7.29
C GLY A 424 9.19 -16.20 6.79
N VAL A 425 10.48 -15.86 6.82
CA VAL A 425 11.56 -16.85 6.63
C VAL A 425 11.67 -17.78 7.85
N SER A 426 11.44 -17.26 9.06
CA SER A 426 11.53 -18.01 10.33
C SER A 426 10.16 -18.24 10.96
N ALA A 427 10.11 -18.92 12.11
CA ALA A 427 8.90 -19.34 12.80
C ALA A 427 7.99 -18.17 13.23
N ALA A 428 6.70 -18.47 13.44
CA ALA A 428 5.73 -17.59 14.11
C ALA A 428 5.56 -17.98 15.58
N SER A 429 5.26 -17.01 16.44
CA SER A 429 4.80 -17.28 17.82
C SER A 429 3.30 -17.60 17.87
N SER A 430 2.84 -18.33 18.89
CA SER A 430 1.41 -18.62 19.10
C SER A 430 0.53 -17.37 19.06
N LEU A 431 0.90 -16.34 19.83
CA LEU A 431 0.14 -15.08 19.86
C LEU A 431 0.09 -14.33 18.52
N ALA A 432 1.08 -14.57 17.64
CA ALA A 432 1.04 -14.03 16.27
C ALA A 432 0.01 -14.78 15.41
N VAL A 433 -0.08 -16.11 15.57
CA VAL A 433 -1.11 -16.94 14.91
C VAL A 433 -2.50 -16.52 15.38
N ASP A 434 -2.70 -16.33 16.69
CA ASP A 434 -3.98 -15.93 17.27
C ASP A 434 -4.44 -14.57 16.73
N LEU A 435 -3.54 -13.58 16.68
CA LEU A 435 -3.86 -12.27 16.10
C LEU A 435 -4.13 -12.36 14.60
N ALA A 436 -3.35 -13.15 13.86
CA ALA A 436 -3.54 -13.31 12.42
C ALA A 436 -4.90 -13.94 12.10
N LEU A 437 -5.31 -14.95 12.88
CA LEU A 437 -6.62 -15.58 12.76
C LEU A 437 -7.75 -14.57 13.02
N ARG A 438 -7.65 -13.81 14.12
CA ARG A 438 -8.67 -12.81 14.49
C ARG A 438 -8.76 -11.67 13.48
N ALA A 439 -7.64 -11.25 12.91
CA ALA A 439 -7.58 -10.22 11.87
C ALA A 439 -7.98 -10.74 10.48
N GLY A 440 -8.21 -12.05 10.30
CA GLY A 440 -8.51 -12.63 8.99
C GLY A 440 -7.33 -12.61 8.02
N MET A 441 -6.09 -12.66 8.53
CA MET A 441 -4.85 -12.62 7.75
C MET A 441 -4.38 -14.01 7.35
N THR A 442 -3.69 -14.08 6.21
CA THR A 442 -2.87 -15.26 5.89
C THR A 442 -1.50 -15.13 6.53
N LEU A 443 -1.16 -16.07 7.41
CA LEU A 443 0.18 -16.17 7.98
C LEU A 443 0.87 -17.41 7.42
N ALA A 444 1.91 -17.18 6.61
CA ALA A 444 2.79 -18.21 6.10
C ALA A 444 4.21 -18.02 6.64
N THR A 445 4.84 -19.10 7.11
CA THR A 445 6.25 -19.05 7.56
C THR A 445 7.08 -20.20 7.01
N PHE A 446 8.38 -20.22 7.31
CA PHE A 446 9.35 -21.12 6.70
C PHE A 446 9.34 -21.03 5.17
N VAL A 447 9.08 -19.82 4.63
CA VAL A 447 8.97 -19.58 3.20
C VAL A 447 10.36 -19.67 2.55
N ARG A 448 10.65 -20.81 1.94
CA ARG A 448 11.95 -21.10 1.33
C ARG A 448 11.79 -22.12 0.20
N ASN A 449 12.52 -21.91 -0.90
CA ASN A 449 12.61 -22.86 -2.02
C ASN A 449 11.24 -23.34 -2.55
N GLY A 450 10.28 -22.41 -2.69
CA GLY A 450 8.95 -22.75 -3.20
C GLY A 450 8.00 -23.39 -2.17
N ARG A 451 8.42 -23.56 -0.92
CA ARG A 451 7.65 -24.22 0.15
C ARG A 451 7.43 -23.28 1.34
N PHE A 452 6.35 -23.51 2.08
CA PHE A 452 6.01 -22.77 3.30
C PHE A 452 4.94 -23.52 4.11
N ASN A 453 4.80 -23.15 5.38
CA ASN A 453 3.72 -23.60 6.26
C ASN A 453 2.67 -22.49 6.37
N VAL A 454 1.39 -22.82 6.19
CA VAL A 454 0.28 -21.88 6.40
C VAL A 454 -0.35 -22.14 7.76
N TYR A 455 -0.41 -21.10 8.60
CA TYR A 455 -1.00 -21.17 9.94
C TYR A 455 -2.46 -20.66 9.95
N THR A 456 -2.76 -19.65 9.13
CA THR A 456 -4.08 -19.01 9.06
C THR A 456 -4.38 -18.55 7.63
N GLY A 457 -5.65 -18.31 7.30
CA GLY A 457 -6.06 -17.63 6.07
C GLY A 457 -5.76 -18.38 4.77
N ALA A 458 -5.83 -19.72 4.78
CA ALA A 458 -5.52 -20.55 3.61
C ALA A 458 -6.48 -20.28 2.43
N GLU A 459 -7.70 -19.81 2.71
CA GLU A 459 -8.72 -19.43 1.73
C GLU A 459 -8.30 -18.26 0.81
N ARG A 460 -7.29 -17.47 1.19
CA ARG A 460 -6.70 -16.44 0.31
C ARG A 460 -5.72 -17.05 -0.71
N LEU A 461 -5.37 -18.33 -0.61
CA LEU A 461 -4.47 -19.00 -1.53
C LEU A 461 -5.29 -19.78 -2.57
N LEU A 462 -5.27 -19.34 -3.82
CA LEU A 462 -5.97 -20.00 -4.91
C LEU A 462 -5.28 -21.33 -5.22
N GLN A 463 -5.93 -22.45 -4.89
CA GLN A 463 -5.53 -23.75 -5.41
C GLN A 463 -5.87 -23.77 -6.91
N VAL A 464 -4.85 -23.97 -7.75
CA VAL A 464 -5.01 -24.09 -9.20
C VAL A 464 -5.51 -25.48 -9.54
#